data_AF-Q7U576-F1
#
_entry.id   AF-Q7U576-F1
#
_cell.length_a   1.000
_cell.length_b   1.000
_cell.length_c   1.000
_cell.angle_alpha   90.00
_cell.angle_beta   90.00
_cell.angle_gamma   90.00
#
_symmetry.space_group_name_H-M   'P 1'
#
loop_
_entity.id
_entity.type
_entity.pdbx_description
1 polymer ?
#
loop_
_entity_poly.entity_id
_entity_poly.type
_entity_poly.pdbx_seq_one_letter_code
_entity_poly.pdbx_strand_id
1 'polypeptide(L)'
;MAQPVFPPSFPPRPRTTSPTPAAPPAAPAPVAAPAPAGSPTSTSHGAPNLEAIVKIAHEEGHSDVHLGVGEVPRYRARGEMQSTEWPATDLSTFQGWLHEILSPQQIDAFFREKEFDGSHAFPFVCIRINLLDSLRGPAMVLRLIPQTILTMEQLKLPEVLTELAGRPKGLILVTGPTGSGKSTTLAAMIDWINRNETRHILTIEDPVEFVH
;
A
#
# COMPACT_ATOMS: atom_id res chain seq x y z
N MET A 1 -48.69 -10.90 26.60
CA MET A 1 -47.71 -10.47 25.58
C MET A 1 -46.94 -9.28 26.15
N ALA A 2 -45.63 -9.44 26.35
CA ALA A 2 -44.78 -8.48 27.06
C ALA A 2 -44.43 -7.28 26.16
N GLN A 3 -44.51 -6.07 26.70
CA GLN A 3 -44.04 -4.83 26.06
C GLN A 3 -42.52 -4.72 26.16
N PRO A 4 -41.83 -4.13 25.17
CA PRO A 4 -40.40 -3.84 25.28
C PRO A 4 -40.14 -2.68 26.24
N VAL A 5 -39.20 -2.89 27.17
CA VAL A 5 -38.71 -1.87 28.11
C VAL A 5 -37.56 -1.11 27.44
N PHE A 6 -37.73 0.20 27.23
CA PHE A 6 -36.65 1.11 26.84
C PHE A 6 -35.94 1.69 28.07
N PRO A 7 -34.63 1.99 28.02
CA PRO A 7 -33.93 2.67 29.11
C PRO A 7 -34.39 4.14 29.27
N PRO A 8 -34.22 4.74 30.46
CA PRO A 8 -34.70 6.09 30.74
C PRO A 8 -33.95 7.16 29.92
N SER A 9 -34.70 8.17 29.48
CA SER A 9 -34.22 9.34 28.74
C SER A 9 -33.18 10.14 29.54
N PHE A 10 -32.12 10.61 28.86
CA PHE A 10 -31.13 11.52 29.42
C PHE A 10 -31.77 12.83 29.92
N PRO A 11 -31.30 13.41 31.04
CA PRO A 11 -31.79 14.70 31.52
C PRO A 11 -31.35 15.85 30.58
N PRO A 12 -32.12 16.96 30.52
CA PRO A 12 -31.75 18.11 29.70
C PRO A 12 -30.49 18.80 30.25
N ARG A 13 -29.58 19.22 29.35
CA ARG A 13 -28.37 19.97 29.72
C ARG A 13 -28.75 21.34 30.31
N PRO A 14 -28.04 21.81 31.35
CA PRO A 14 -28.21 23.17 31.86
C PRO A 14 -27.77 24.21 30.82
N ARG A 15 -28.50 25.32 30.73
CA ARG A 15 -28.17 26.47 29.88
C ARG A 15 -27.01 27.24 30.50
N THR A 16 -25.83 27.14 29.90
CA THR A 16 -24.68 28.00 30.25
C THR A 16 -24.82 29.37 29.58
N THR A 17 -24.73 30.42 30.38
CA THR A 17 -24.62 31.82 29.97
C THR A 17 -23.29 32.06 29.25
N SER A 18 -23.35 32.74 28.11
CA SER A 18 -22.19 33.15 27.32
C SER A 18 -21.44 34.31 27.98
N PRO A 19 -20.10 34.24 28.19
CA PRO A 19 -19.30 35.43 28.45
C PRO A 19 -18.89 36.11 27.13
N THR A 20 -18.82 37.44 27.20
CA THR A 20 -18.40 38.42 26.19
C THR A 20 -17.09 38.03 25.47
N PRO A 21 -16.93 38.30 24.16
CA PRO A 21 -15.72 37.93 23.43
C PRO A 21 -14.52 38.79 23.87
N ALA A 22 -13.49 38.12 24.39
CA ALA A 22 -12.16 38.68 24.56
C ALA A 22 -11.44 38.75 23.20
N ALA A 23 -10.66 39.82 22.99
CA ALA A 23 -9.89 40.04 21.78
C ALA A 23 -8.92 38.88 21.47
N PRO A 24 -8.68 38.54 20.18
CA PRO A 24 -7.80 37.45 19.82
C PRO A 24 -6.34 37.78 20.16
N PRO A 25 -5.56 36.85 20.73
CA PRO A 25 -4.12 36.99 20.84
C PRO A 25 -3.46 36.91 19.46
N ALA A 26 -2.36 37.64 19.30
CA ALA A 26 -1.57 37.71 18.08
C ALA A 26 -1.16 36.32 17.56
N ALA A 27 -1.28 36.13 16.24
CA ALA A 27 -0.92 34.91 15.55
C ALA A 27 0.55 34.53 15.81
N PRO A 28 0.87 33.25 16.07
CA PRO A 28 2.25 32.79 16.03
C PRO A 28 2.76 32.89 14.58
N ALA A 29 4.00 33.35 14.43
CA ALA A 29 4.70 33.42 13.16
C ALA A 29 4.71 32.06 12.43
N PRO A 30 4.74 32.04 11.09
CA PRO A 30 4.73 30.79 10.34
C PRO A 30 5.96 29.97 10.71
N VAL A 31 5.73 28.77 11.23
CA VAL A 31 6.77 27.75 11.35
C VAL A 31 7.18 27.41 9.92
N ALA A 32 8.40 27.81 9.57
CA ALA A 32 8.98 27.50 8.27
C ALA A 32 8.93 25.99 8.05
N ALA A 33 8.41 25.58 6.90
CA ALA A 33 8.56 24.22 6.40
C ALA A 33 10.05 23.86 6.46
N PRO A 34 10.43 22.64 6.91
CA PRO A 34 11.81 22.22 6.77
C PRO A 34 12.12 22.19 5.26
N ALA A 35 13.12 22.96 4.87
CA ALA A 35 13.70 22.92 3.54
C ALA A 35 14.05 21.46 3.17
N PRO A 36 14.01 21.08 1.89
CA PRO A 36 14.47 19.74 1.50
C PRO A 36 15.92 19.61 1.95
N ALA A 37 16.16 18.72 2.92
CA ALA A 37 17.49 18.33 3.30
C ALA A 37 18.11 17.71 2.05
N GLY A 38 19.08 18.43 1.47
CA GLY A 38 19.88 17.93 0.36
C GLY A 38 20.42 16.56 0.73
N SER A 39 20.09 15.57 -0.10
CA SER A 39 20.59 14.22 0.03
C SER A 39 22.12 14.29 0.10
N PRO A 40 22.79 13.74 1.14
CA PRO A 40 24.22 13.55 1.06
C PRO A 40 24.44 12.53 -0.05
N THR A 41 24.95 13.01 -1.17
CA THR A 41 25.34 12.19 -2.31
C THR A 41 26.58 11.39 -1.92
N SER A 42 26.40 10.34 -1.12
CA SER A 42 27.41 9.30 -0.95
C SER A 42 27.25 8.33 -2.12
N THR A 43 28.06 8.56 -3.14
CA THR A 43 28.24 7.67 -4.27
C THR A 43 28.89 6.37 -3.78
N SER A 44 28.08 5.35 -3.48
CA SER A 44 28.55 3.97 -3.43
C SER A 44 28.52 3.38 -4.84
N HIS A 45 29.56 2.62 -5.18
CA HIS A 45 29.88 2.18 -6.53
C HIS A 45 28.81 1.26 -7.15
N GLY A 46 28.22 1.70 -8.25
CA GLY A 46 27.70 0.84 -9.32
C GLY A 46 26.36 0.12 -9.11
N ALA A 47 25.83 0.03 -7.88
CA ALA A 47 24.52 -0.57 -7.63
C ALA A 47 23.40 0.47 -7.83
N PRO A 48 22.34 0.16 -8.59
CA PRO A 48 21.20 1.07 -8.77
C PRO A 48 20.41 1.27 -7.46
N ASN A 49 19.74 2.41 -7.36
CA ASN A 49 18.76 2.64 -6.29
C ASN A 49 17.56 1.68 -6.45
N LEU A 50 16.78 1.48 -5.38
CA LEU A 50 15.70 0.51 -5.41
C LEU A 50 14.60 0.92 -6.39
N GLU A 51 14.26 2.21 -6.43
CA GLU A 51 13.28 2.73 -7.38
C GLU A 51 13.61 2.36 -8.84
N ALA A 52 14.87 2.48 -9.28
CA ALA A 52 15.26 2.12 -10.65
C ALA A 52 15.13 0.62 -10.91
N ILE A 53 15.51 -0.23 -9.94
CA ILE A 53 15.35 -1.68 -10.05
C ILE A 53 13.88 -2.04 -10.23
N VAL A 54 13.00 -1.44 -9.42
CA VAL A 54 11.55 -1.69 -9.46
C VAL A 54 10.93 -1.10 -10.74
N LYS A 55 11.46 0.03 -11.25
CA LYS A 55 11.03 0.62 -12.51
C LYS A 55 11.33 -0.29 -13.70
N ILE A 56 12.53 -0.85 -13.78
CA ILE A 56 12.89 -1.85 -14.80
C ILE A 56 11.98 -3.07 -14.68
N ALA A 57 11.73 -3.54 -13.44
CA ALA A 57 10.81 -4.64 -13.19
C ALA A 57 9.43 -4.38 -13.80
N HIS A 58 8.91 -3.16 -13.61
CA HIS A 58 7.60 -2.75 -14.10
C HIS A 58 7.58 -2.62 -15.63
N GLU A 59 8.55 -1.93 -16.22
CA GLU A 59 8.63 -1.67 -17.66
C GLU A 59 8.80 -2.95 -18.49
N GLU A 60 9.55 -3.94 -17.96
CA GLU A 60 9.77 -5.23 -18.62
C GLU A 60 8.71 -6.29 -18.26
N GLY A 61 7.77 -5.98 -17.37
CA GLY A 61 6.67 -6.88 -17.00
C GLY A 61 7.10 -8.07 -16.12
N HIS A 62 8.09 -7.88 -15.26
CA HIS A 62 8.51 -8.85 -14.24
C HIS A 62 7.50 -8.91 -13.09
N SER A 63 7.28 -10.11 -12.54
CA SER A 63 6.31 -10.32 -11.45
C SER A 63 6.88 -10.05 -10.06
N ASP A 64 8.14 -10.42 -9.86
CA ASP A 64 8.82 -10.30 -8.58
C ASP A 64 10.27 -9.82 -8.77
N VAL A 65 10.77 -9.05 -7.81
CA VAL A 65 12.17 -8.64 -7.66
C VAL A 65 12.73 -9.34 -6.43
N HIS A 66 13.85 -10.03 -6.59
CA HIS A 66 14.55 -10.75 -5.53
C HIS A 66 15.91 -10.11 -5.27
N LEU A 67 16.12 -9.67 -4.04
CA LEU A 67 17.29 -8.92 -3.61
C LEU A 67 17.81 -9.50 -2.29
N GLY A 68 19.13 -9.57 -2.12
CA GLY A 68 19.69 -10.09 -0.87
C GLY A 68 21.18 -9.81 -0.75
N VAL A 69 21.64 -9.62 0.48
CA VAL A 69 23.06 -9.39 0.78
C VAL A 69 23.89 -10.60 0.32
N GLY A 70 24.95 -10.33 -0.44
CA GLY A 70 25.80 -11.36 -1.05
C GLY A 70 25.16 -12.09 -2.23
N GLU A 71 24.02 -11.60 -2.75
CA GLU A 71 23.35 -12.11 -3.94
C GLU A 71 23.29 -11.06 -5.05
N VAL A 72 23.34 -11.54 -6.30
CA VAL A 72 23.03 -10.71 -7.46
C VAL A 72 21.51 -10.49 -7.51
N PRO A 73 21.03 -9.26 -7.74
CA PRO A 73 19.62 -9.00 -7.97
C PRO A 73 19.04 -9.89 -9.07
N ARG A 74 17.82 -10.36 -8.87
CA ARG A 74 17.13 -11.23 -9.81
C ARG A 74 15.70 -10.77 -10.03
N TYR A 75 15.22 -10.95 -11.24
CA TYR A 75 13.81 -10.80 -11.58
C TYR A 75 13.15 -12.16 -11.75
N ARG A 76 11.84 -12.20 -11.54
CA ARG A 76 11.00 -13.32 -11.96
C ARG A 76 10.17 -12.90 -13.16
N ALA A 77 10.38 -13.57 -14.29
CA ALA A 77 9.60 -13.38 -15.51
C ALA A 77 8.86 -14.68 -15.81
N ARG A 78 7.52 -14.64 -15.88
CA ARG A 78 6.68 -15.80 -16.25
C ARG A 78 7.01 -17.10 -15.47
N GLY A 79 7.38 -16.95 -14.20
CA GLY A 79 7.71 -18.06 -13.30
C GLY A 79 9.21 -18.42 -13.25
N GLU A 80 10.01 -17.95 -14.19
CA GLU A 80 11.44 -18.23 -14.28
C GLU A 80 12.28 -17.12 -13.64
N MET A 81 13.37 -17.50 -12.97
CA MET A 81 14.31 -16.55 -12.36
C MET A 81 15.37 -16.11 -13.37
N GLN A 82 15.55 -14.80 -13.50
CA GLN A 82 16.53 -14.17 -14.39
C GLN A 82 17.49 -13.32 -13.56
N SER A 83 18.78 -13.63 -13.61
CA SER A 83 19.82 -12.81 -12.97
C SER A 83 20.13 -11.58 -13.80
N THR A 84 20.38 -10.46 -13.11
CA THR A 84 20.84 -9.23 -13.77
C THR A 84 22.36 -9.23 -13.92
N GLU A 85 22.89 -8.23 -14.63
CA GLU A 85 24.33 -8.00 -14.77
C GLU A 85 24.92 -7.10 -13.65
N TRP A 86 24.11 -6.80 -12.63
CA TRP A 86 24.56 -5.97 -11.51
C TRP A 86 25.51 -6.73 -10.58
N PRO A 87 26.37 -6.01 -9.83
CA PRO A 87 27.21 -6.64 -8.82
C PRO A 87 26.35 -7.32 -7.74
N ALA A 88 26.97 -8.25 -7.02
CA ALA A 88 26.37 -8.79 -5.80
C ALA A 88 26.12 -7.66 -4.80
N THR A 89 24.95 -7.69 -4.19
CA THR A 89 24.49 -6.65 -3.27
C THR A 89 25.32 -6.68 -1.99
N ASP A 90 25.91 -5.56 -1.60
CA ASP A 90 26.55 -5.42 -0.29
C ASP A 90 25.54 -4.94 0.78
N LEU A 91 25.94 -5.02 2.05
CA LEU A 91 25.08 -4.63 3.16
C LEU A 91 24.71 -3.14 3.13
N SER A 92 25.61 -2.27 2.67
CA SER A 92 25.37 -0.83 2.62
C SER A 92 24.33 -0.48 1.55
N THR A 93 24.43 -1.11 0.37
CA THR A 93 23.43 -1.00 -0.69
C THR A 93 22.07 -1.49 -0.20
N PHE A 94 22.02 -2.67 0.42
CA PHE A 94 20.76 -3.23 0.93
C PHE A 94 20.10 -2.33 1.99
N GLN A 95 20.89 -1.77 2.91
CA GLN A 95 20.39 -0.78 3.88
C GLN A 95 19.85 0.47 3.20
N GLY A 96 20.51 0.95 2.14
CA GLY A 96 20.01 2.05 1.30
C GLY A 96 18.61 1.76 0.76
N TRP A 97 18.40 0.56 0.21
CA TRP A 97 17.09 0.13 -0.29
C TRP A 97 16.02 0.05 0.79
N LEU A 98 16.35 -0.42 2.00
CA LEU A 98 15.40 -0.43 3.12
C LEU A 98 14.93 0.99 3.48
N HIS A 99 15.86 1.96 3.50
CA HIS A 99 15.53 3.36 3.79
C HIS A 99 14.69 4.04 2.70
N GLU A 100 14.68 3.52 1.47
CA GLU A 100 13.81 4.04 0.41
C GLU A 100 12.33 3.67 0.65
N ILE A 101 12.04 2.48 1.21
CA ILE A 101 10.67 1.94 1.24
C ILE A 101 10.08 1.77 2.64
N LEU A 102 10.88 1.80 3.70
CA LEU A 102 10.45 1.59 5.09
C LEU A 102 10.73 2.80 6.00
N SER A 103 9.92 2.96 7.04
CA SER A 103 10.19 3.88 8.13
C SER A 103 11.32 3.36 9.04
N PRO A 104 12.04 4.23 9.77
CA PRO A 104 13.06 3.79 10.73
C PRO A 104 12.55 2.75 11.73
N GLN A 105 11.30 2.90 12.20
CA GLN A 105 10.70 1.96 13.15
C GLN A 105 10.44 0.58 12.53
N GLN A 106 10.06 0.53 11.25
CA GLN A 106 9.88 -0.73 10.52
C GLN A 106 11.22 -1.44 10.27
N ILE A 107 12.27 -0.67 9.97
CA ILE A 107 13.63 -1.19 9.80
C ILE A 107 14.13 -1.80 11.12
N ASP A 108 13.99 -1.07 12.23
CA ASP A 108 14.35 -1.57 13.57
C ASP A 108 13.57 -2.83 13.95
N ALA A 109 12.28 -2.87 13.61
CA ALA A 109 11.44 -4.04 13.82
C ALA A 109 11.94 -5.24 13.01
N PHE A 110 12.21 -5.07 11.71
CA PHE A 110 12.76 -6.13 10.86
C PHE A 110 14.09 -6.68 11.41
N PHE A 111 15.04 -5.83 11.83
CA PHE A 111 16.31 -6.32 12.37
C PHE A 111 16.16 -7.09 13.69
N ARG A 112 15.12 -6.80 14.48
CA ARG A 112 14.79 -7.50 15.71
C ARG A 112 14.03 -8.82 15.46
N GLU A 113 13.04 -8.78 14.58
CA GLU A 113 12.07 -9.86 14.36
C GLU A 113 12.50 -10.82 13.24
N LYS A 114 13.43 -10.39 12.39
CA LYS A 114 14.01 -11.15 11.26
C LYS A 114 13.04 -11.45 10.12
N GLU A 115 11.86 -10.83 10.16
CA GLU A 115 10.85 -10.87 9.12
C GLU A 115 10.10 -9.54 9.08
N PHE A 116 9.52 -9.21 7.93
CA PHE A 116 8.58 -8.11 7.77
C PHE A 116 7.74 -8.30 6.51
N ASP A 117 6.44 -8.13 6.62
CA ASP A 117 5.52 -8.05 5.49
C ASP A 117 4.89 -6.65 5.42
N GLY A 118 4.78 -6.11 4.21
CA GLY A 118 4.19 -4.79 4.02
C GLY A 118 3.97 -4.44 2.56
N SER A 119 3.71 -3.17 2.30
CA SER A 119 3.52 -2.65 0.96
C SER A 119 4.12 -1.24 0.83
N HIS A 120 4.58 -0.90 -0.36
CA HIS A 120 5.04 0.45 -0.69
C HIS A 120 4.53 0.85 -2.08
N ALA A 121 4.19 2.13 -2.24
CA ALA A 121 3.66 2.65 -3.49
C ALA A 121 4.68 3.60 -4.13
N PHE A 122 5.28 3.16 -5.23
CA PHE A 122 5.98 4.07 -6.14
C PHE A 122 4.96 4.77 -7.04
N PRO A 123 5.30 5.92 -7.65
CA PRO A 123 4.39 6.64 -8.56
C PRO A 123 3.87 5.80 -9.74
N PHE A 124 4.61 4.77 -10.15
CA PHE A 124 4.32 3.92 -11.31
C PHE A 124 3.87 2.49 -10.96
N VAL A 125 4.06 2.03 -9.72
CA VAL A 125 3.68 0.67 -9.32
C VAL A 125 3.58 0.56 -7.80
N CYS A 126 2.62 -0.23 -7.33
CA CYS A 126 2.58 -0.64 -5.93
C CYS A 126 3.27 -1.99 -5.79
N ILE A 127 4.01 -2.17 -4.71
CA ILE A 127 4.72 -3.40 -4.41
C ILE A 127 4.28 -3.96 -3.06
N ARG A 128 4.22 -5.28 -2.99
CA ARG A 128 4.21 -6.00 -1.72
C ARG A 128 5.65 -6.35 -1.34
N ILE A 129 6.02 -6.03 -0.12
CA ILE A 129 7.34 -6.24 0.45
C ILE A 129 7.27 -7.46 1.35
N ASN A 130 8.18 -8.41 1.16
CA ASN A 130 8.51 -9.45 2.12
C ASN A 130 10.00 -9.37 2.42
N LEU A 131 10.37 -9.10 3.67
CA LEU A 131 11.74 -9.14 4.16
C LEU A 131 11.96 -10.40 4.98
N LEU A 132 13.15 -10.98 4.84
CA LEU A 132 13.58 -12.14 5.61
C LEU A 132 15.08 -12.06 5.92
N ASP A 133 15.52 -12.70 7.00
CA ASP A 133 16.95 -12.90 7.28
C ASP A 133 17.39 -14.29 6.77
N SER A 134 18.41 -14.31 5.92
CA SER A 134 18.95 -15.53 5.33
C SER A 134 20.32 -15.87 5.93
N LEU A 135 20.88 -17.04 5.59
CA LEU A 135 22.25 -17.41 5.99
C LEU A 135 23.32 -16.43 5.49
N ARG A 136 23.06 -15.72 4.39
CA ARG A 136 23.98 -14.71 3.82
C ARG A 136 23.72 -13.30 4.35
N GLY A 137 22.67 -13.13 5.16
CA GLY A 137 22.19 -11.85 5.66
C GLY A 137 20.78 -11.50 5.15
N PRO A 138 20.35 -10.25 5.36
CA PRO A 138 19.03 -9.77 4.97
C PRO A 138 18.73 -9.94 3.49
N ALA A 139 17.48 -10.29 3.18
CA ALA A 139 16.95 -10.40 1.84
C ALA A 139 15.53 -9.83 1.75
N MET A 140 15.13 -9.43 0.55
CA MET A 140 13.79 -8.94 0.25
C MET A 140 13.27 -9.51 -1.05
N VAL A 141 11.97 -9.80 -1.06
CA VAL A 141 11.20 -10.13 -2.26
C VAL A 141 10.12 -9.07 -2.42
N LEU A 142 10.16 -8.37 -3.56
CA LEU A 142 9.19 -7.35 -3.91
C LEU A 142 8.29 -7.89 -5.00
N ARG A 143 7.00 -8.06 -4.72
CA ARG A 143 6.02 -8.45 -5.74
C ARG A 143 5.35 -7.21 -6.30
N LEU A 144 5.43 -7.04 -7.62
CA LEU A 144 4.73 -5.96 -8.30
C LEU A 144 3.24 -6.26 -8.32
N ILE A 145 2.46 -5.27 -7.90
CA ILE A 145 1.00 -5.30 -7.89
C ILE A 145 0.54 -4.57 -9.16
N PRO A 146 -0.13 -5.27 -10.10
CA PRO A 146 -0.60 -4.65 -11.33
C PRO A 146 -1.54 -3.48 -11.03
N GLN A 147 -1.27 -2.31 -11.61
CA GLN A 147 -2.15 -1.14 -11.48
C GLN A 147 -3.37 -1.21 -12.40
N THR A 148 -3.36 -2.09 -13.41
CA THR A 148 -4.46 -2.17 -14.38
C THR A 148 -5.62 -2.97 -13.81
N ILE A 149 -6.64 -2.26 -13.31
CA ILE A 149 -7.94 -2.86 -13.01
C ILE A 149 -8.71 -2.99 -14.31
N LEU A 150 -9.05 -4.24 -14.68
CA LEU A 150 -9.91 -4.49 -15.83
C LEU A 150 -11.34 -4.04 -15.53
N THR A 151 -11.98 -3.39 -16.49
CA THR A 151 -13.38 -2.97 -16.32
C THR A 151 -14.30 -4.18 -16.33
N MET A 152 -15.54 -4.01 -15.85
CA MET A 152 -16.55 -5.07 -15.87
C MET A 152 -16.79 -5.61 -17.29
N GLU A 153 -16.76 -4.73 -18.30
CA GLU A 153 -16.94 -5.08 -19.70
C GLU A 153 -15.77 -5.90 -20.24
N GLN A 154 -14.53 -5.53 -19.90
CA GLN A 154 -13.33 -6.27 -20.31
C GLN A 154 -13.31 -7.67 -19.70
N LEU A 155 -13.79 -7.80 -18.45
CA LEU A 155 -13.95 -9.07 -17.77
C LEU A 155 -15.18 -9.87 -18.26
N LYS A 156 -16.03 -9.27 -19.12
CA LYS A 156 -17.30 -9.85 -19.59
C LYS A 156 -18.21 -10.25 -18.42
N LEU A 157 -18.20 -9.45 -17.35
CA LEU A 157 -19.04 -9.68 -16.20
C LEU A 157 -20.51 -9.39 -16.53
N PRO A 158 -21.46 -10.15 -15.97
CA PRO A 158 -22.88 -9.88 -16.15
C PRO A 158 -23.30 -8.49 -15.63
N GLU A 159 -24.22 -7.83 -16.33
CA GLU A 159 -24.74 -6.49 -16.00
C GLU A 159 -25.32 -6.40 -14.58
N VAL A 160 -25.86 -7.50 -14.05
CA VAL A 160 -26.35 -7.57 -12.67
C VAL A 160 -25.28 -7.19 -11.63
N LEU A 161 -23.98 -7.37 -11.91
CA LEU A 161 -22.92 -6.93 -11.00
C LEU A 161 -22.79 -5.40 -10.94
N THR A 162 -23.02 -4.71 -12.06
CA THR A 162 -23.09 -3.24 -12.11
C THR A 162 -24.27 -2.73 -11.29
N GLU A 163 -25.45 -3.36 -11.46
CA GLU A 163 -26.63 -3.03 -10.66
C GLU A 163 -26.41 -3.26 -9.16
N LEU A 164 -25.69 -4.32 -8.79
CA LEU A 164 -25.33 -4.61 -7.40
C LEU A 164 -24.35 -3.58 -6.84
N ALA A 165 -23.33 -3.19 -7.60
CA ALA A 165 -22.36 -2.17 -7.20
C ALA A 165 -23.02 -0.81 -6.93
N GLY A 166 -24.03 -0.43 -7.72
CA GLY A 166 -24.80 0.81 -7.55
C GLY A 166 -25.77 0.83 -6.36
N ARG A 167 -26.01 -0.31 -5.67
CA ARG A 167 -26.94 -0.34 -4.54
C ARG A 167 -26.46 0.62 -3.43
N PRO A 168 -27.36 1.40 -2.79
CA PRO A 168 -26.97 2.42 -1.81
C PRO A 168 -26.55 1.82 -0.45
N LYS A 169 -26.97 0.58 -0.16
CA LYS A 169 -26.63 -0.16 1.06
C LYS A 169 -26.89 -1.64 0.87
N GLY A 170 -26.17 -2.47 1.61
CA GLY A 170 -26.31 -3.93 1.61
C GLY A 170 -25.00 -4.61 1.93
N LEU A 171 -25.01 -5.94 1.93
CA LEU A 171 -23.82 -6.77 2.02
C LEU A 171 -23.73 -7.60 0.74
N ILE A 172 -22.61 -7.48 0.04
CA ILE A 172 -22.28 -8.27 -1.15
C ILE A 172 -21.14 -9.20 -0.75
N LEU A 173 -21.29 -10.49 -1.02
CA LEU A 173 -20.28 -11.51 -0.74
C LEU A 173 -19.79 -12.10 -2.07
N VAL A 174 -18.53 -11.88 -2.40
CA VAL A 174 -17.86 -12.50 -3.56
C VAL A 174 -17.09 -13.71 -3.07
N THR A 175 -17.52 -14.91 -3.45
CA THR A 175 -16.98 -16.18 -2.95
C THR A 175 -16.46 -17.07 -4.07
N GLY A 176 -15.64 -18.06 -3.73
CA GLY A 176 -14.99 -18.94 -4.70
C GLY A 176 -13.59 -19.41 -4.25
N PRO A 177 -13.05 -20.47 -4.86
CA PRO A 177 -11.73 -21.03 -4.51
C PRO A 177 -10.59 -20.04 -4.82
N THR A 178 -9.39 -20.32 -4.32
CA THR A 178 -8.19 -19.54 -4.65
C THR A 178 -7.97 -19.50 -6.17
N GLY A 179 -7.64 -18.32 -6.71
CA GLY A 179 -7.42 -18.14 -8.16
C GLY A 179 -8.68 -18.02 -9.02
N SER A 180 -9.89 -18.02 -8.45
CA SER A 180 -11.15 -17.90 -9.22
C SER A 180 -11.50 -16.48 -9.70
N GLY A 181 -10.64 -15.48 -9.46
CA GLY A 181 -10.88 -14.10 -9.91
C GLY A 181 -11.75 -13.24 -8.97
N LYS A 182 -11.90 -13.62 -7.70
CA LYS A 182 -12.68 -12.87 -6.70
C LYS A 182 -12.20 -11.43 -6.54
N SER A 183 -10.92 -11.25 -6.22
CA SER A 183 -10.34 -9.92 -6.01
C SER A 183 -10.42 -9.09 -7.28
N THR A 184 -10.17 -9.68 -8.44
CA THR A 184 -10.33 -9.02 -9.74
C THR A 184 -11.76 -8.54 -9.99
N THR A 185 -12.76 -9.37 -9.66
CA THR A 185 -14.18 -9.01 -9.78
C THR A 185 -14.55 -7.90 -8.81
N LEU A 186 -14.10 -8.00 -7.56
CA LEU A 186 -14.35 -6.99 -6.53
C LEU A 186 -13.69 -5.65 -6.89
N ALA A 187 -12.46 -5.68 -7.39
CA ALA A 187 -11.74 -4.50 -7.85
C ALA A 187 -12.48 -3.82 -9.02
N ALA A 188 -12.96 -4.59 -10.01
CA ALA A 188 -13.77 -4.02 -11.09
C ALA A 188 -15.08 -3.38 -10.59
N MET A 189 -15.69 -3.95 -9.55
CA MET A 189 -16.87 -3.36 -8.89
C MET A 189 -16.55 -2.06 -8.17
N ILE A 190 -15.48 -2.03 -7.38
CA ILE A 190 -15.04 -0.84 -6.64
C ILE A 190 -14.61 0.27 -7.60
N ASP A 191 -13.86 -0.06 -8.65
CA ASP A 191 -13.43 0.90 -9.68
C ASP A 191 -14.62 1.48 -10.45
N TRP A 192 -15.65 0.68 -10.74
CA TRP A 192 -16.89 1.20 -11.33
C TRP A 192 -17.58 2.21 -10.40
N ILE A 193 -17.66 1.93 -9.09
CA ILE A 193 -18.22 2.88 -8.11
C ILE A 193 -17.37 4.17 -8.09
N ASN A 194 -16.04 4.05 -8.04
CA ASN A 194 -15.11 5.18 -8.01
C ASN A 194 -15.29 6.12 -9.22
N ARG A 195 -15.57 5.56 -10.40
CA ARG A 195 -15.74 6.34 -11.65
C ARG A 195 -17.13 6.93 -11.84
N ASN A 196 -18.17 6.30 -11.30
CA ASN A 196 -19.57 6.64 -11.62
C ASN A 196 -20.32 7.30 -10.47
N GLU A 197 -19.80 7.24 -9.24
CA GLU A 197 -20.53 7.71 -8.06
C GLU A 197 -19.64 8.54 -7.11
N THR A 198 -20.21 9.60 -6.53
CA THR A 198 -19.54 10.39 -5.48
C THR A 198 -19.77 9.73 -4.12
N ARG A 199 -18.95 8.74 -3.78
CA ARG A 199 -18.98 8.02 -2.49
C ARG A 199 -17.61 8.02 -1.81
N HIS A 200 -17.59 7.72 -0.52
CA HIS A 200 -16.36 7.45 0.22
C HIS A 200 -16.14 5.94 0.31
N ILE A 201 -15.08 5.45 -0.35
CA ILE A 201 -14.70 4.03 -0.38
C ILE A 201 -13.57 3.82 0.62
N LEU A 202 -13.73 2.84 1.50
CA LEU A 202 -12.70 2.41 2.45
C LEU A 202 -12.49 0.91 2.27
N THR A 203 -11.26 0.51 1.93
CA THR A 203 -10.85 -0.90 1.89
C THR A 203 -9.95 -1.22 3.08
N ILE A 204 -10.04 -2.47 3.55
CA ILE A 204 -9.16 -3.02 4.57
C ILE A 204 -8.67 -4.35 4.01
N GLU A 205 -7.39 -4.41 3.69
CA GLU A 205 -6.75 -5.52 2.99
C GLU A 205 -5.43 -5.86 3.70
N ASP A 206 -5.05 -7.13 3.65
CA ASP A 206 -3.82 -7.63 4.27
C ASP A 206 -3.07 -8.56 3.30
N PRO A 207 -2.18 -8.01 2.45
CA PRO A 207 -1.97 -6.59 2.14
C PRO A 207 -2.87 -6.12 0.97
N VAL A 208 -2.77 -4.83 0.63
CA VAL A 208 -3.48 -4.23 -0.51
C VAL A 208 -3.18 -4.98 -1.82
N GLU A 209 -4.22 -5.33 -2.58
CA GLU A 209 -4.12 -6.04 -3.86
C GLU A 209 -4.36 -5.15 -5.09
N PHE A 210 -5.12 -4.07 -4.98
CA PHE A 210 -5.40 -3.14 -6.07
C PHE A 210 -5.38 -1.69 -5.60
N VAL A 211 -4.96 -0.78 -6.49
CA VAL A 211 -5.02 0.67 -6.24
C VAL A 211 -5.95 1.29 -7.28
N HIS A 212 -6.96 2.01 -6.77
CA HIS A 212 -8.09 2.57 -7.52
C HIS A 212 -7.93 4.06 -7.84
#